data_AF-A0A8T1ET37-F1
#
_entry.id   AF-A0A8T1ET37-F1
#
_cell.length_a   1.000
_cell.length_b   1.000
_cell.length_c   1.000
_cell.angle_alpha   90.00
_cell.angle_beta   90.00
_cell.angle_gamma   90.00
#
_symmetry.space_group_name_H-M   'P 1'
#
loop_
_entity.id
_entity.type
_entity.pdbx_description
1 polymer ?
#
loop_
_entity_poly.entity_id
_entity_poly.type
_entity_poly.pdbx_seq_one_letter_code
_entity_poly.pdbx_strand_id
1 'polypeptide(L)' 'MIRIVVPNDYDLRMRIMYEYHDAPAAGHPGREKTYVLLTRDFYWNHQYKWVR' A
#
# COMPACT_ATOMS: atom_id res chain seq x y z
N MET A 1 5.75 14.22 -8.76
CA MET A 1 5.30 13.70 -7.45
C MET A 1 6.38 12.76 -6.96
N ILE A 2 6.92 12.98 -5.76
CA ILE A 2 7.98 12.14 -5.18
C ILE A 2 7.30 10.95 -4.49
N ARG A 3 7.80 9.74 -4.75
CA ARG A 3 7.35 8.52 -4.07
C ARG A 3 8.48 7.98 -3.20
N ILE A 4 8.13 7.42 -2.06
CA ILE A 4 9.08 6.74 -1.18
C ILE A 4 9.30 5.32 -1.70
N VAL A 5 10.54 4.97 -2.03
CA VAL A 5 10.90 3.60 -2.43
C VAL A 5 10.99 2.75 -1.19
N VAL A 6 10.18 1.70 -1.12
CA VAL A 6 10.16 0.77 0.01
C VAL A 6 11.10 -0.40 -0.29
N PRO A 7 12.07 -0.71 0.59
CA PRO A 7 12.98 -1.84 0.41
C PRO A 7 12.22 -3.16 0.36
N ASN A 8 12.91 -4.24 -0.03
CA ASN A 8 12.33 -5.59 -0.02
C ASN A 8 12.26 -6.16 1.40
N ASP A 9 11.50 -5.48 2.25
CA ASP A 9 11.20 -5.85 3.63
C ASP A 9 9.72 -6.22 3.71
N TYR A 10 9.44 -7.48 4.05
CA TYR A 10 8.09 -8.03 4.07
C TYR A 10 7.23 -7.38 5.15
N ASP A 11 7.75 -7.26 6.37
CA ASP A 11 7.00 -6.74 7.52
C ASP A 11 6.68 -5.26 7.33
N LEU A 12 7.62 -4.49 6.79
CA LEU A 12 7.39 -3.09 6.44
C LEU A 12 6.30 -2.94 5.38
N ARG A 13 6.37 -3.72 4.29
CA ARG A 13 5.36 -3.68 3.22
C ARG A 13 3.98 -4.11 3.73
N MET A 14 3.92 -5.15 4.57
CA MET A 14 2.67 -5.61 5.19
C MET A 14 2.07 -4.55 6.11
N ARG A 15 2.89 -3.86 6.91
CA ARG A 15 2.42 -2.79 7.77
C ARG A 15 1.85 -1.62 6.96
N ILE A 16 2.52 -1.21 5.88
CA ILE A 16 2.00 -0.17 4.98
C ILE A 16 0.67 -0.61 4.35
N MET A 17 0.57 -1.86 3.90
CA MET A 17 -0.68 -2.40 3.34
C MET A 17 -1.83 -2.38 4.36
N TYR A 18 -1.55 -2.79 5.60
CA TYR A 18 -2.52 -2.76 6.70
C TYR A 18 -3.07 -1.35 6.92
N GLU A 19 -2.20 -0.33 7.01
CA GLU A 19 -2.62 1.05 7.25
C GLU A 19 -3.54 1.62 6.14
N TYR A 20 -3.41 1.12 4.91
CA TYR A 20 -4.17 1.62 3.76
C TYR A 20 -5.42 0.78 3.45
N HIS A 21 -5.57 -0.39 4.06
CA HIS A 21 -6.67 -1.32 3.78
C HIS A 21 -7.43 -1.77 5.05
N ASP A 22 -6.72 -2.25 6.06
CA ASP A 22 -7.30 -2.94 7.21
C ASP A 22 -7.41 -2.06 8.47
N ALA A 23 -6.67 -0.95 8.53
CA ALA A 23 -6.80 -0.02 9.64
C ALA A 23 -8.21 0.61 9.64
N PRO A 24 -8.87 0.78 10.80
CA PRO A 24 -10.19 1.41 10.87
C PRO A 24 -10.23 2.81 10.23
N ALA A 25 -9.12 3.54 10.30
CA ALA A 25 -8.98 4.87 9.70
C ALA A 25 -8.96 4.85 8.16
N ALA A 26 -8.61 3.72 7.52
CA ALA A 26 -8.60 3.59 6.07
C ALA A 26 -10.02 3.53 5.47
N GLY A 27 -11.00 3.09 6.27
CA GLY A 27 -12.37 2.88 5.83
C GLY A 27 -12.55 1.69 4.89
N HIS A 28 -11.62 0.72 4.93
CA HIS A 28 -11.64 -0.52 4.14
C HIS A 28 -11.93 -0.35 2.65
N PRO A 29 -11.11 0.45 1.94
CA PRO A 29 -11.32 0.70 0.53
C PRO A 29 -11.15 -0.59 -0.27
N GLY A 30 -12.00 -0.77 -1.28
CA GLY A 30 -11.81 -1.85 -2.25
C GLY A 30 -10.47 -1.72 -2.98
N ARG A 31 -9.99 -2.85 -3.51
CA ARG A 31 -8.67 -3.04 -4.13
C ARG A 31 -8.18 -1.88 -4.99
N GLU A 32 -8.99 -1.37 -5.91
CA GLU A 32 -8.59 -0.28 -6.83
C GLU A 32 -8.28 1.02 -6.09
N LYS A 33 -9.12 1.38 -5.11
CA LYS A 33 -8.92 2.58 -4.31
C LYS A 33 -7.70 2.44 -3.40
N THR A 34 -7.49 1.25 -2.84
CA THR A 34 -6.28 0.93 -2.06
C THR A 34 -5.04 1.08 -2.91
N TYR A 35 -5.04 0.56 -4.14
CA TYR A 35 -3.90 0.68 -5.06
C TYR A 35 -3.59 2.15 -5.41
N VAL A 36 -4.62 2.97 -5.68
CA VAL A 36 -4.44 4.40 -5.95
C VAL A 36 -3.83 5.12 -4.76
N LEU A 37 -4.33 4.88 -3.54
CA LEU A 37 -3.82 5.51 -2.33
C LEU A 37 -2.38 5.08 -2.03
N LEU A 38 -2.08 3.79 -2.16
CA LEU A 38 -0.77 3.22 -1.90
C LEU A 38 0.30 3.74 -2.87
N THR A 39 -0.02 3.75 -4.17
CA THR A 39 0.92 4.17 -5.24
C THR A 39 1.05 5.69 -5.35
N ARG A 40 0.21 6.45 -4.65
CA ARG A 40 0.40 7.89 -4.49
C ARG A 40 1.67 8.18 -3.70
N ASP A 41 1.87 7.45 -2.60
CA ASP A 41 2.88 7.77 -1.58
C ASP A 41 4.11 6.85 -1.68
N PHE A 42 3.92 5.58 -2.05
CA PHE A 42 4.95 4.55 -2.02
C PHE A 42 5.18 3.87 -3.35
N TYR A 43 6.39 3.34 -3.54
CA TYR A 43 6.77 2.53 -4.68
C TYR A 43 7.53 1.26 -4.27
N TRP A 44 7.12 0.12 -4.83
CA TRP A 44 7.93 -1.10 -4.92
C TRP A 44 7.48 -1.97 -6.10
N ASN A 45 8.28 -2.96 -6.45
CA ASN A 45 7.98 -3.85 -7.58
C ASN A 45 6.69 -4.66 -7.33
N HIS A 46 5.85 -4.74 -8.36
CA HIS A 46 4.63 -5.55 -8.37
C HIS A 46 3.59 -5.22 -7.28
N GLN A 47 3.50 -3.96 -6.82
CA GLN A 47 2.54 -3.48 -5.82
C GLN A 47 1.11 -4.03 -5.99
N TYR A 48 0.58 -4.05 -7.22
CA TYR A 48 -0.80 -4.51 -7.48
C TYR A 48 -1.05 -5.99 -7.13
N LYS A 49 0.00 -6.83 -7.07
CA LYS A 49 -0.11 -8.23 -6.62
C LYS A 49 -0.33 -8.35 -5.10
N TRP A 50 0.06 -7.32 -4.35
CA TRP A 50 -0.02 -7.27 -2.89
C TRP A 50 -1.31 -6.65 -2.39
N VAL A 51 -1.95 -5.81 -3.21
CA VAL A 51 -3.30 -5.31 -2.93
C VAL A 51 -4.30 -6.41 -3.25
N ARG A 52 -4.86 -7.03 -2.21
CA ARG A 52 -5.92 -8.04 -2.31
C ARG A 52 -7.25 -7.43 -1.91
#